data_AF-A0A2E2EEY6-F1
#
_entry.id   AF-A0A2E2EEY6-F1
#
_cell.length_a   1.000
_cell.length_b   1.000
_cell.length_c   1.000
_cell.angle_alpha   90.00
_cell.angle_beta   90.00
_cell.angle_gamma   90.00
#
_symmetry.space_group_name_H-M   'P 1'
#
loop_
_entity.id
_entity.type
_entity.pdbx_description
1 polymer ?
#
loop_
_entity_poly.entity_id
_entity_poly.type
_entity_poly.pdbx_seq_one_letter_code
_entity_poly.pdbx_strand_id
1 'polypeptide(L)'
;MKKVLFFIITFISLNSFGSNEKLGYMGRIASSNGTAISGPVDLNVEILTGASGSQAVRCQATKSNVPLANGVFNIEIDYNTTCDGNSKKLSDILKEAFDPSSPVALWIRVTTTNTTPNVAYGPNPINASPVSIAALNIARQGVENTSIKGVTSNCSAGEVLKADGSGGFSCSNSYLALTGGDLTGDLTTTGDITATAFYYTSDKRKKKNIKQLDGKRSLENIKKMNGYHFNWKHNNKKDIGFIAQEVQQIYPQLVSKVGKNEKQHLAVKYGNIISIAIEAIKEQQRQIEKLEQKVRKLEKKLDKK
;
A
#
# COMPACT_ATOMS: atom_id res chain seq x y z
N MET A 1 -55.88 -2.66 20.95
CA MET A 1 -55.58 -3.60 19.86
C MET A 1 -54.06 -3.63 19.65
N LYS A 2 -53.41 -4.78 19.92
CA LYS A 2 -51.97 -4.98 19.80
C LYS A 2 -51.59 -5.03 18.31
N LYS A 3 -50.64 -4.22 17.85
CA LYS A 3 -50.02 -4.37 16.53
C LYS A 3 -48.66 -5.03 16.69
N VAL A 4 -48.61 -6.32 16.37
CA VAL A 4 -47.41 -7.13 16.23
C VAL A 4 -46.81 -6.80 14.85
N LEU A 5 -45.58 -6.30 14.81
CA LEU A 5 -44.86 -6.08 13.55
C LEU A 5 -43.93 -7.27 13.33
N PHE A 6 -44.21 -8.04 12.28
CA PHE A 6 -43.44 -9.20 11.84
C PHE A 6 -42.10 -8.76 11.24
N PHE A 7 -41.00 -9.34 11.72
CA PHE A 7 -39.67 -9.26 11.10
C PHE A 7 -39.65 -10.15 9.84
N ILE A 8 -39.50 -9.55 8.66
CA ILE A 8 -39.17 -10.26 7.43
C ILE A 8 -37.65 -10.44 7.41
N ILE A 9 -37.18 -11.65 7.71
CA ILE A 9 -35.80 -12.08 7.50
C ILE A 9 -35.68 -12.44 6.02
N THR A 10 -35.24 -11.48 5.21
CA THR A 10 -34.85 -11.72 3.82
C THR A 10 -33.50 -12.43 3.84
N PHE A 11 -33.50 -13.75 3.63
CA PHE A 11 -32.30 -14.48 3.26
C PHE A 11 -31.80 -13.93 1.91
N ILE A 12 -30.77 -13.09 1.95
CA ILE A 12 -29.99 -12.77 0.76
C ILE A 12 -29.21 -14.05 0.44
N SER A 13 -29.72 -14.80 -0.54
CA SER A 13 -28.97 -15.87 -1.18
C SER A 13 -27.64 -15.30 -1.67
N LEU A 14 -26.53 -15.89 -1.21
CA LEU A 14 -25.19 -15.66 -1.74
C LEU A 14 -25.24 -15.86 -3.27
N ASN A 15 -25.31 -14.76 -4.01
CA ASN A 15 -25.00 -14.81 -5.42
C ASN A 15 -23.51 -15.10 -5.52
N SER A 16 -23.21 -16.29 -6.03
CA SER A 16 -21.90 -16.75 -6.45
C SER A 16 -21.15 -15.63 -7.17
N PHE A 17 -19.95 -15.31 -6.70
CA PHE A 17 -18.99 -14.51 -7.47
C PHE A 17 -18.57 -15.34 -8.69
N GLY A 18 -19.28 -15.19 -9.81
CA GLY A 18 -18.84 -15.72 -11.10
C GLY A 18 -17.71 -14.85 -11.64
N SER A 19 -16.47 -15.32 -11.56
CA SER A 19 -15.37 -14.73 -12.32
C SER A 19 -15.58 -15.07 -13.80
N ASN A 20 -15.92 -14.06 -14.62
CA ASN A 20 -16.01 -14.18 -16.08
C ASN A 20 -14.61 -14.19 -16.70
N GLU A 21 -13.76 -15.12 -16.29
CA GLU A 21 -12.41 -15.29 -16.84
C GLU A 21 -12.45 -16.26 -18.02
N LYS A 22 -11.76 -15.90 -19.12
CA LYS A 22 -11.81 -16.64 -20.39
C LYS A 22 -10.41 -16.90 -20.95
N LEU A 23 -10.24 -18.04 -21.60
CA LEU A 23 -9.10 -18.40 -22.44
C LEU A 23 -9.28 -17.82 -23.85
N GLY A 24 -8.49 -16.82 -24.22
CA GLY A 24 -8.43 -16.33 -25.61
C GLY A 24 -7.55 -17.23 -26.49
N TYR A 25 -7.99 -17.53 -27.70
CA TYR A 25 -7.19 -18.24 -28.70
C TYR A 25 -7.42 -17.67 -30.11
N MET A 26 -6.32 -17.45 -30.81
CA MET A 26 -6.31 -16.96 -32.19
C MET A 26 -5.62 -17.98 -33.08
N GLY A 27 -6.20 -18.22 -34.26
CA GLY A 27 -5.63 -19.09 -35.28
C GLY A 27 -5.98 -18.61 -36.67
N ARG A 28 -5.41 -19.27 -37.69
CA ARG A 28 -5.72 -19.02 -39.09
C ARG A 28 -6.20 -20.29 -39.77
N ILE A 29 -7.36 -20.20 -40.40
CA ILE A 29 -7.99 -21.22 -41.21
C ILE A 29 -7.69 -20.91 -42.68
N ALA A 30 -7.07 -21.88 -43.35
CA ALA A 30 -6.77 -21.84 -44.76
C ALA A 30 -7.17 -23.15 -45.42
N SER A 31 -7.46 -23.09 -46.73
CA SER A 31 -7.65 -24.27 -47.56
C SER A 31 -6.35 -25.05 -47.72
N SER A 32 -6.42 -26.25 -48.31
CA SER A 32 -5.24 -27.08 -48.63
C SER A 32 -4.16 -26.35 -49.44
N ASN A 33 -4.54 -25.30 -50.16
CA ASN A 33 -3.65 -24.52 -51.03
C ASN A 33 -3.12 -23.25 -50.34
N GLY A 34 -3.36 -23.08 -49.03
CA GLY A 34 -2.89 -21.94 -48.24
C GLY A 34 -3.73 -20.66 -48.41
N THR A 35 -4.78 -20.69 -49.22
CA THR A 35 -5.72 -19.58 -49.40
C THR A 35 -6.59 -19.42 -48.16
N ALA A 36 -6.77 -18.19 -47.69
CA ALA A 36 -7.66 -17.91 -46.56
C ALA A 36 -9.10 -18.29 -46.89
N ILE A 37 -9.77 -18.96 -45.97
CA ILE A 37 -11.23 -19.20 -46.07
C ILE A 37 -11.96 -17.92 -45.62
N SER A 38 -13.07 -17.60 -46.27
CA SER A 38 -13.92 -16.44 -46.00
C SER A 38 -15.31 -16.88 -45.52
N GLY A 39 -15.94 -16.04 -44.70
CA GLY A 39 -17.26 -16.29 -44.11
C GLY A 39 -17.19 -16.84 -42.69
N PRO A 40 -18.31 -16.78 -41.94
CA PRO A 40 -18.37 -17.31 -40.60
C PRO A 40 -18.29 -18.83 -40.61
N VAL A 41 -17.57 -19.39 -39.64
CA VAL A 41 -17.40 -20.85 -39.48
C VAL A 41 -17.84 -21.28 -38.09
N ASP A 42 -18.32 -22.52 -38.01
CA ASP A 42 -18.58 -23.16 -36.72
C ASP A 42 -17.33 -23.95 -36.34
N LEU A 43 -16.86 -23.72 -35.12
CA LEU A 43 -15.64 -24.29 -34.59
C LEU A 43 -15.95 -25.18 -33.39
N ASN A 44 -15.44 -26.41 -33.45
CA ASN A 44 -15.28 -27.26 -32.30
C ASN A 44 -13.86 -27.13 -31.76
N VAL A 45 -13.74 -26.71 -30.51
CA VAL A 45 -12.46 -26.40 -29.88
C VAL A 45 -12.20 -27.41 -28.79
N GLU A 46 -11.10 -28.14 -28.90
CA GLU A 46 -10.72 -29.18 -27.96
C GLU A 46 -9.43 -28.79 -27.24
N ILE A 47 -9.44 -28.90 -25.92
CA ILE A 47 -8.26 -28.80 -25.07
C ILE A 47 -7.82 -30.21 -24.72
N LEU A 48 -6.57 -30.54 -25.04
CA LEU A 48 -6.02 -31.87 -24.87
C LEU A 48 -4.81 -31.84 -23.93
N THR A 49 -4.61 -32.94 -23.22
CA THR A 49 -3.43 -33.16 -22.37
C THR A 49 -2.72 -34.45 -22.76
N GLY A 50 -1.39 -34.47 -22.69
CA GLY A 50 -0.60 -35.69 -22.90
C GLY A 50 0.65 -35.44 -23.72
N ALA A 51 1.40 -36.51 -24.00
CA ALA A 51 2.57 -36.44 -24.87
C ALA A 51 2.17 -36.11 -26.31
N SER A 52 3.09 -35.50 -27.06
CA SER A 52 2.90 -35.25 -28.49
C SER A 52 2.57 -36.56 -29.22
N GLY A 53 1.46 -36.61 -29.95
CA GLY A 53 1.01 -37.78 -30.70
C GLY A 53 0.12 -38.76 -29.91
N SER A 54 0.00 -38.57 -28.59
CA SER A 54 -0.86 -39.38 -27.70
C SER A 54 -1.68 -38.48 -26.76
N GLN A 55 -2.27 -37.41 -27.31
CA GLN A 55 -3.06 -36.46 -26.53
C GLN A 55 -4.50 -36.94 -26.30
N ALA A 56 -5.00 -36.80 -25.08
CA ALA A 56 -6.39 -37.08 -24.73
C ALA A 56 -7.20 -35.77 -24.65
N VAL A 57 -8.40 -35.74 -25.23
CA VAL A 57 -9.32 -34.61 -25.11
C VAL A 57 -9.82 -34.52 -23.67
N ARG A 58 -9.65 -33.36 -23.05
CA ARG A 58 -10.07 -33.08 -21.67
C ARG A 58 -11.21 -32.09 -21.60
N CYS A 59 -11.26 -31.15 -22.54
CA CYS A 59 -12.34 -30.18 -22.61
C CYS A 59 -12.74 -29.92 -24.06
N GLN A 60 -14.01 -29.61 -24.28
CA GLN A 60 -14.55 -29.30 -25.59
C GLN A 60 -15.53 -28.12 -25.49
N ALA A 61 -15.45 -27.18 -26.43
CA ALA A 61 -16.38 -26.07 -26.55
C ALA A 61 -16.74 -25.83 -28.01
N THR A 62 -18.03 -25.63 -28.28
CA THR A 62 -18.51 -25.27 -29.62
C THR A 62 -18.70 -23.76 -29.72
N LYS A 63 -18.23 -23.17 -30.82
CA LYS A 63 -18.39 -21.76 -31.16
C LYS A 63 -19.05 -21.67 -32.52
N SER A 64 -20.28 -21.15 -32.54
CA SER A 64 -21.02 -20.95 -33.76
C SER A 64 -20.77 -19.57 -34.35
N ASN A 65 -20.86 -19.46 -35.67
CA ASN A 65 -20.81 -18.20 -36.40
C ASN A 65 -19.54 -17.36 -36.11
N VAL A 66 -18.37 -18.01 -36.01
CA VAL A 66 -17.10 -17.34 -35.71
C VAL A 66 -16.65 -16.56 -36.95
N PRO A 67 -16.53 -15.22 -36.87
CA PRO A 67 -16.12 -14.41 -38.01
C PRO A 67 -14.65 -14.64 -38.34
N LEU A 68 -14.35 -14.68 -39.64
CA LEU A 68 -12.99 -14.78 -40.17
C LEU A 68 -12.57 -13.46 -40.82
N ALA A 69 -11.39 -12.95 -40.44
CA ALA A 69 -10.73 -11.82 -41.11
C ALA A 69 -9.46 -12.35 -41.82
N ASN A 70 -9.49 -12.46 -43.15
CA ASN A 70 -8.42 -13.10 -43.93
C ASN A 70 -8.05 -14.51 -43.42
N GLY A 71 -9.07 -15.29 -43.05
CA GLY A 71 -8.93 -16.63 -42.47
C GLY A 71 -8.53 -16.64 -41.00
N VAL A 72 -8.24 -15.49 -40.38
CA VAL A 72 -7.91 -15.40 -38.95
C VAL A 72 -9.20 -15.39 -38.13
N PHE A 73 -9.26 -16.23 -37.09
CA PHE A 73 -10.33 -16.23 -36.11
C PHE A 73 -9.80 -15.89 -34.73
N ASN A 74 -10.67 -15.34 -33.89
CA ASN A 74 -10.45 -15.17 -32.46
C ASN A 74 -11.62 -15.78 -31.71
N ILE A 75 -11.33 -16.62 -30.71
CA ILE A 75 -12.32 -17.28 -29.88
C ILE A 75 -11.96 -17.14 -28.40
N GLU A 76 -12.97 -17.17 -27.55
CA GLU A 76 -12.81 -17.16 -26.10
C GLU A 76 -13.53 -18.34 -25.46
N ILE A 77 -12.88 -19.07 -24.56
CA ILE A 77 -13.46 -20.20 -23.83
C ILE A 77 -13.58 -19.83 -22.35
N ASP A 78 -14.77 -19.93 -21.77
CA ASP A 78 -14.99 -19.60 -20.36
C ASP A 78 -14.27 -20.62 -19.46
N TYR A 79 -13.57 -20.15 -18.42
CA TYR A 79 -12.94 -21.05 -17.45
C TYR A 79 -13.93 -21.93 -16.70
N ASN A 80 -15.20 -21.52 -16.60
CA ASN A 80 -16.30 -22.31 -16.02
C ASN A 80 -16.89 -23.36 -16.99
N THR A 81 -16.36 -23.47 -18.22
CA THR A 81 -16.73 -24.53 -19.16
C THR A 81 -16.54 -25.88 -18.48
N THR A 82 -17.56 -26.73 -18.52
CA THR A 82 -17.53 -28.09 -17.97
C THR A 82 -16.73 -29.01 -18.88
N CYS A 83 -15.75 -29.69 -18.29
CA CYS A 83 -14.76 -30.55 -18.94
C CYS A 83 -14.77 -31.95 -18.27
N ASP A 84 -14.05 -32.92 -18.84
CA ASP A 84 -13.93 -34.30 -18.33
C ASP A 84 -15.28 -34.92 -17.93
N GLY A 85 -16.23 -34.99 -18.88
CA GLY A 85 -17.54 -35.61 -18.61
C GLY A 85 -18.37 -34.90 -17.53
N ASN A 86 -18.19 -33.57 -17.37
CA ASN A 86 -18.80 -32.70 -16.35
C ASN A 86 -18.22 -32.81 -14.94
N SER A 87 -17.08 -33.48 -14.77
CA SER A 87 -16.44 -33.63 -13.45
C SER A 87 -15.55 -32.44 -13.05
N LYS A 88 -15.06 -31.66 -14.03
CA LYS A 88 -14.10 -30.56 -13.79
C LYS A 88 -14.46 -29.32 -14.58
N LYS A 89 -13.92 -28.17 -14.17
CA LYS A 89 -13.95 -26.93 -14.96
C LYS A 89 -12.69 -26.79 -15.80
N LEU A 90 -12.73 -25.99 -16.86
CA LEU A 90 -11.55 -25.69 -17.68
C LEU A 90 -10.41 -25.13 -16.82
N SER A 91 -10.72 -24.31 -15.82
CA SER A 91 -9.75 -23.83 -14.84
C SER A 91 -8.99 -24.95 -14.14
N ASP A 92 -9.65 -26.07 -13.83
CA ASP A 92 -9.03 -27.19 -13.11
C ASP A 92 -8.11 -28.00 -14.03
N ILE A 93 -8.53 -28.21 -15.29
CA ILE A 93 -7.69 -28.85 -16.32
C ILE A 93 -6.41 -28.05 -16.56
N LEU A 94 -6.52 -26.72 -16.64
CA LEU A 94 -5.37 -25.83 -16.80
C LEU A 94 -4.45 -25.88 -15.58
N LYS A 95 -5.00 -25.88 -14.35
CA LYS A 95 -4.21 -26.01 -13.10
C LYS A 95 -3.44 -27.33 -13.05
N GLU A 96 -4.08 -28.45 -13.36
CA GLU A 96 -3.45 -29.78 -13.36
C GLU A 96 -2.26 -29.85 -14.32
N ALA A 97 -2.41 -29.29 -15.52
CA ALA A 97 -1.36 -29.35 -16.51
C ALA A 97 -0.10 -28.55 -16.13
N PHE A 98 -0.26 -27.52 -15.29
CA PHE A 98 0.82 -26.69 -14.77
C PHE A 98 1.26 -27.07 -13.35
N ASP A 99 0.79 -28.20 -12.80
CA ASP A 99 1.23 -28.70 -11.49
C ASP A 99 2.73 -29.05 -11.54
N PRO A 100 3.59 -28.44 -10.71
CA PRO A 100 5.02 -28.69 -10.73
C PRO A 100 5.41 -30.10 -10.28
N SER A 101 4.54 -30.82 -9.57
CA SER A 101 4.77 -32.19 -9.14
C SER A 101 4.53 -33.23 -10.24
N SER A 102 3.71 -32.90 -11.24
CA SER A 102 3.41 -33.76 -12.38
C SER A 102 2.94 -32.94 -13.59
N PRO A 103 3.84 -32.23 -14.28
CA PRO A 103 3.45 -31.36 -15.38
C PRO A 103 2.99 -32.18 -16.59
N VAL A 104 1.92 -31.74 -17.24
CA VAL A 104 1.37 -32.38 -18.45
C VAL A 104 1.29 -31.35 -19.56
N ALA A 105 1.76 -31.69 -20.77
CA ALA A 105 1.69 -30.77 -21.90
C ALA A 105 0.24 -30.49 -22.31
N LEU A 106 -0.06 -29.21 -22.55
CA LEU A 106 -1.37 -28.73 -23.03
C LEU A 106 -1.35 -28.49 -24.53
N TRP A 107 -2.45 -28.87 -25.16
CA TRP A 107 -2.65 -28.73 -26.59
C TRP A 107 -4.03 -28.21 -26.90
N ILE A 108 -4.16 -27.49 -28.01
CA ILE A 108 -5.45 -27.07 -28.54
C ILE A 108 -5.61 -27.58 -29.98
N ARG A 109 -6.79 -28.13 -30.26
CA ARG A 109 -7.21 -28.54 -31.60
C ARG A 109 -8.50 -27.82 -31.94
N VAL A 110 -8.59 -27.30 -33.16
CA VAL A 110 -9.78 -26.61 -33.65
C VAL A 110 -10.26 -27.31 -34.91
N THR A 111 -11.50 -27.76 -34.91
CA THR A 111 -12.13 -28.44 -36.03
C THR A 111 -13.29 -27.62 -36.55
N THR A 112 -13.30 -27.34 -37.84
CA THR A 112 -14.45 -26.75 -38.53
C THR A 112 -15.57 -27.78 -38.62
N THR A 113 -16.81 -27.41 -38.28
CA THR A 113 -17.94 -28.35 -38.20
C THR A 113 -19.05 -28.09 -39.23
N ASN A 114 -18.99 -26.96 -39.93
CA ASN A 114 -19.95 -26.58 -40.96
C ASN A 114 -19.32 -26.47 -42.37
N THR A 115 -18.14 -27.07 -42.57
CA THR A 115 -17.46 -27.18 -43.87
C THR A 115 -17.46 -28.63 -44.34
N THR A 116 -17.36 -28.88 -45.65
CA THR A 116 -17.25 -30.25 -46.18
C THR A 116 -15.95 -30.38 -46.99
N PRO A 117 -14.98 -31.20 -46.54
CA PRO A 117 -14.96 -31.95 -45.28
C PRO A 117 -14.76 -31.04 -44.04
N ASN A 118 -15.05 -31.58 -42.86
CA ASN A 118 -14.62 -30.98 -41.59
C ASN A 118 -13.08 -31.01 -41.55
N VAL A 119 -12.45 -29.87 -41.34
CA VAL A 119 -10.99 -29.75 -41.28
C VAL A 119 -10.56 -29.52 -39.84
N ALA A 120 -9.69 -30.40 -39.34
CA ALA A 120 -9.05 -30.27 -38.02
C ALA A 120 -7.68 -29.60 -38.14
N TYR A 121 -7.44 -28.61 -37.29
CA TYR A 121 -6.21 -27.84 -37.20
C TYR A 121 -5.58 -28.08 -35.82
N GLY A 122 -4.34 -28.58 -35.77
CA GLY A 122 -3.65 -28.99 -34.54
C GLY A 122 -3.63 -30.52 -34.34
N PRO A 123 -3.27 -31.03 -33.14
CA PRO A 123 -3.09 -30.30 -31.88
C PRO A 123 -1.83 -29.43 -31.87
N ASN A 124 -1.99 -28.15 -31.51
CA ASN A 124 -0.88 -27.21 -31.34
C ASN A 124 -0.59 -27.02 -29.84
N PRO A 125 0.68 -26.95 -29.43
CA PRO A 125 1.03 -26.73 -28.02
C PRO A 125 0.51 -25.36 -27.56
N ILE A 126 -0.02 -25.29 -26.33
CA ILE A 126 -0.43 -24.02 -25.68
C ILE A 126 0.79 -23.33 -25.01
N ASN A 127 1.98 -23.91 -25.18
CA ASN A 127 3.20 -23.61 -24.46
C ASN A 127 3.86 -22.31 -25.03
N ALA A 128 3.53 -21.17 -24.44
CA ALA A 128 4.28 -19.90 -24.55
C ALA A 128 4.30 -19.19 -25.93
N SER A 129 3.13 -18.74 -26.42
CA SER A 129 3.02 -17.61 -27.36
C SER A 129 1.81 -16.76 -26.95
N PRO A 130 1.80 -15.44 -27.22
CA PRO A 130 1.16 -14.43 -26.38
C PRO A 130 -0.36 -14.58 -26.44
N VAL A 131 -0.90 -15.38 -25.52
CA VAL A 131 -2.28 -15.21 -25.12
C VAL A 131 -2.31 -13.84 -24.46
N SER A 132 -2.89 -12.85 -25.14
CA SER A 132 -3.32 -11.61 -24.51
C SER A 132 -4.44 -11.97 -23.56
N ILE A 133 -4.09 -12.51 -22.40
CA ILE A 133 -4.97 -12.52 -21.27
C ILE A 133 -5.03 -11.05 -20.89
N ALA A 134 -6.15 -10.39 -21.14
CA ALA A 134 -6.40 -9.08 -20.59
C ALA A 134 -6.16 -9.18 -19.07
N ALA A 135 -4.99 -8.67 -18.65
CA ALA A 135 -4.48 -8.60 -17.28
C ALA A 135 -4.12 -9.91 -16.53
N LEU A 136 -3.61 -10.99 -17.16
CA LEU A 136 -2.95 -12.05 -16.38
C LEU A 136 -1.64 -12.58 -16.99
N ASN A 137 -0.58 -12.61 -16.19
CA ASN A 137 0.57 -13.48 -16.41
C ASN A 137 0.26 -14.84 -15.77
N ILE A 138 0.37 -15.93 -16.55
CA ILE A 138 0.32 -17.29 -16.00
C ILE A 138 1.67 -17.58 -15.33
N ALA A 139 1.70 -17.70 -14.01
CA ALA A 139 2.86 -18.15 -13.25
C ALA A 139 2.58 -19.49 -12.53
N ARG A 140 3.65 -20.21 -12.21
CA ARG A 140 3.77 -21.64 -11.82
C ARG A 140 2.93 -22.17 -10.62
N GLN A 141 1.89 -21.50 -10.16
CA GLN A 141 1.07 -21.94 -9.01
C GLN A 141 -0.42 -21.56 -9.07
N GLY A 142 -0.92 -20.93 -10.15
CA GLY A 142 -2.37 -20.68 -10.28
C GLY A 142 -2.74 -19.46 -11.12
N VAL A 143 -4.05 -19.31 -11.38
CA VAL A 143 -4.66 -18.10 -11.93
C VAL A 143 -4.76 -17.10 -10.78
N GLU A 144 -3.75 -16.26 -10.62
CA GLU A 144 -3.76 -15.23 -9.59
C GLU A 144 -4.22 -13.89 -10.19
N ASN A 145 -5.32 -13.39 -9.65
CA ASN A 145 -5.63 -11.98 -9.71
C ASN A 145 -4.42 -11.23 -9.12
N THR A 146 -3.76 -10.39 -9.92
CA THR A 146 -2.60 -9.58 -9.49
C THR A 146 -2.95 -8.49 -8.47
N SER A 147 -4.20 -8.47 -8.01
CA SER A 147 -4.62 -7.83 -6.76
C SER A 147 -3.98 -8.56 -5.57
N ILE A 148 -2.72 -8.23 -5.25
CA ILE A 148 -2.04 -8.51 -3.97
C ILE A 148 -2.14 -9.99 -3.53
N LYS A 149 -1.10 -10.79 -3.82
CA LYS A 149 -0.90 -12.10 -3.17
C LYS A 149 -1.11 -11.98 -1.66
N GLY A 150 -2.04 -12.77 -1.09
CA GLY A 150 -2.05 -13.04 0.35
C GLY A 150 -2.90 -12.13 1.24
N VAL A 151 -3.94 -11.45 0.73
CA VAL A 151 -4.99 -10.93 1.64
C VAL A 151 -6.10 -11.97 1.77
N THR A 152 -5.80 -13.12 2.38
CA THR A 152 -6.83 -14.05 2.91
C THR A 152 -7.30 -13.62 4.29
N SER A 153 -6.62 -12.68 4.92
CA SER A 153 -7.02 -12.10 6.20
C SER A 153 -7.82 -10.83 5.97
N ASN A 154 -9.11 -10.87 6.31
CA ASN A 154 -9.82 -9.67 6.74
C ASN A 154 -9.10 -9.20 8.01
N CYS A 155 -8.11 -8.31 7.88
CA CYS A 155 -7.48 -7.72 9.05
C CYS A 155 -8.58 -7.20 9.98
N SER A 156 -8.44 -7.50 11.27
CA SER A 156 -9.42 -7.10 12.27
C SER A 156 -9.53 -5.58 12.29
N ALA A 157 -10.65 -5.04 12.78
CA ALA A 157 -10.78 -3.59 12.95
C ALA A 157 -9.62 -3.06 13.80
N GLY A 158 -8.76 -2.21 13.20
CA GLY A 158 -7.56 -1.65 13.84
C GLY A 158 -6.22 -2.25 13.40
N GLU A 159 -6.24 -3.30 12.57
CA GLU A 159 -5.04 -3.89 11.98
C GLU A 159 -4.74 -3.33 10.59
N VAL A 160 -3.46 -3.26 10.23
CA VAL A 160 -3.02 -2.93 8.86
C VAL A 160 -2.24 -4.08 8.25
N LEU A 161 -2.26 -4.16 6.91
CA LEU A 161 -1.42 -5.08 6.15
C LEU A 161 0.04 -4.62 6.20
N LYS A 162 0.93 -5.50 6.66
CA LYS A 162 2.39 -5.29 6.74
C LYS A 162 3.10 -6.31 5.86
N ALA A 163 4.02 -5.85 5.00
CA ALA A 163 4.94 -6.73 4.30
C ALA A 163 5.96 -7.33 5.29
N ASP A 164 6.16 -8.64 5.23
CA ASP A 164 7.05 -9.36 6.17
C ASP A 164 8.52 -9.42 5.71
N GLY A 165 8.84 -8.85 4.54
CA GLY A 165 10.20 -8.85 3.98
C GLY A 165 10.62 -10.17 3.32
N SER A 166 9.80 -11.22 3.41
CA SER A 166 9.98 -12.51 2.71
C SER A 166 9.12 -12.63 1.45
N GLY A 167 8.41 -11.56 1.10
CA GLY A 167 7.44 -11.52 -0.01
C GLY A 167 6.01 -11.85 0.40
N GLY A 168 5.75 -12.04 1.70
CA GLY A 168 4.42 -12.23 2.28
C GLY A 168 3.85 -10.97 2.94
N PHE A 169 2.57 -11.04 3.30
CA PHE A 169 1.85 -10.01 4.04
C PHE A 169 1.24 -10.61 5.32
N SER A 170 1.22 -9.82 6.39
CA SER A 170 0.61 -10.17 7.68
C SER A 170 -0.22 -9.01 8.21
N CYS A 171 -1.27 -9.29 8.98
CA CYS A 171 -1.99 -8.25 9.73
C CYS A 171 -1.18 -7.87 10.97
N SER A 172 -1.08 -6.58 11.25
CA SER A 172 -0.37 -6.06 12.40
C SER A 172 -1.22 -5.04 13.14
N ASN A 173 -1.23 -5.14 14.48
CA ASN A 173 -1.76 -4.13 15.40
C ASN A 173 -0.86 -2.89 15.43
N SER A 174 -0.67 -2.25 14.29
CA SER A 174 0.15 -1.06 14.13
C SER A 174 -0.41 -0.24 12.99
N TYR A 175 -0.65 1.05 13.20
CA TYR A 175 -1.12 1.93 12.13
C TYR A 175 -0.04 2.20 11.07
N LEU A 176 1.24 1.97 11.41
CA LEU A 176 2.40 2.07 10.53
C LEU A 176 3.56 1.24 11.11
N ALA A 177 4.07 0.26 10.38
CA ALA A 177 5.23 -0.54 10.80
C ALA A 177 6.36 -0.41 9.78
N LEU A 178 7.43 0.32 10.14
CA LEU A 178 8.63 0.50 9.33
C LEU A 178 9.82 -0.17 10.05
N THR A 179 10.35 -1.25 9.47
CA THR A 179 11.55 -1.93 9.97
C THR A 179 12.71 -1.60 9.03
N GLY A 180 13.62 -0.73 9.47
CA GLY A 180 14.78 -0.32 8.67
C GLY A 180 14.39 0.46 7.41
N GLY A 181 14.25 1.78 7.52
CA GLY A 181 13.94 2.63 6.38
C GLY A 181 13.77 4.10 6.78
N ASP A 182 13.61 4.96 5.77
CA ASP A 182 13.43 6.39 5.94
C ASP A 182 11.95 6.78 5.71
N LEU A 183 11.41 7.57 6.64
CA LEU A 183 10.14 8.25 6.43
C LEU A 183 10.41 9.65 5.89
N THR A 184 9.97 9.95 4.66
CA THR A 184 10.11 11.28 4.06
C THR A 184 8.78 12.03 4.16
N GLY A 185 8.82 13.28 4.62
CA GLY A 185 7.66 14.17 4.78
C GLY A 185 7.37 14.53 6.23
N ASP A 186 6.18 15.09 6.47
CA ASP A 186 5.73 15.48 7.81
C ASP A 186 5.01 14.32 8.51
N LEU A 187 5.41 14.01 9.75
CA LEU A 187 4.73 13.06 10.62
C LEU A 187 3.98 13.81 11.72
N THR A 188 2.67 13.55 11.87
CA THR A 188 1.84 14.04 12.97
C THR A 188 1.24 12.87 13.72
N THR A 189 1.51 12.77 15.02
CA THR A 189 0.95 11.75 15.92
C THR A 189 0.03 12.39 16.96
N THR A 190 -1.00 11.69 17.40
CA THR A 190 -1.89 12.13 18.50
C THR A 190 -1.45 11.59 19.86
N GLY A 191 -0.47 10.69 19.89
CA GLY A 191 0.13 10.13 21.10
C GLY A 191 1.63 10.41 21.19
N ASP A 192 2.24 9.85 22.22
CA ASP A 192 3.66 10.03 22.51
C ASP A 192 4.55 9.42 21.42
N ILE A 193 5.65 10.11 21.09
CA ILE A 193 6.71 9.58 20.23
C ILE A 193 7.90 9.24 21.13
N THR A 194 8.28 7.96 21.16
CA THR A 194 9.48 7.49 21.85
C THR A 194 10.54 7.14 20.82
N ALA A 195 11.74 7.71 20.98
CA ALA A 195 12.89 7.42 20.16
C ALA A 195 14.14 7.37 21.03
N THR A 196 15.14 6.57 20.64
CA THR A 196 16.45 6.53 21.31
C THR A 196 17.12 7.91 21.27
N ALA A 197 16.92 8.67 20.19
CA ALA A 197 17.41 10.03 20.06
C ALA A 197 16.56 10.85 19.08
N PHE A 198 16.44 12.16 19.35
CA PHE A 198 15.86 13.14 18.44
C PHE A 198 16.94 14.04 17.86
N TYR A 199 17.24 13.89 16.57
CA TYR A 199 18.22 14.72 15.87
C TYR A 199 17.53 15.87 15.13
N TYR A 200 17.90 17.11 15.44
CA TYR A 200 17.39 18.30 14.77
C TYR A 200 18.37 18.78 13.71
N THR A 201 17.93 18.88 12.45
CA THR A 201 18.76 19.39 11.35
C THR A 201 19.26 20.81 11.65
N SER A 202 20.57 21.01 11.75
CA SER A 202 21.17 22.29 12.17
C SER A 202 22.33 22.80 11.31
N ASP A 203 22.62 22.15 10.18
CA ASP A 203 23.71 22.46 9.24
C ASP A 203 23.68 23.93 8.76
N LYS A 204 24.82 24.62 8.81
CA LYS A 204 24.98 26.02 8.36
C LYS A 204 24.56 26.21 6.89
N ARG A 205 24.81 25.21 6.03
CA ARG A 205 24.43 25.25 4.59
C ARG A 205 22.93 25.30 4.37
N LYS A 206 22.14 24.84 5.35
CA LYS A 206 20.67 24.86 5.32
C LYS A 206 20.07 26.12 5.98
N LYS A 207 20.90 27.11 6.35
CA LYS A 207 20.49 28.33 7.06
C LYS A 207 20.93 29.57 6.31
N LYS A 208 20.11 30.63 6.35
CA LYS A 208 20.40 31.96 5.82
C LYS A 208 20.11 33.04 6.87
N ASN A 209 20.67 34.23 6.70
CA ASN A 209 20.46 35.38 7.60
C ASN A 209 20.77 35.06 9.08
N ILE A 210 21.89 34.36 9.32
CA ILE A 210 22.29 33.91 10.66
C ILE A 210 22.69 35.12 11.50
N LYS A 211 21.94 35.38 12.57
CA LYS A 211 22.26 36.38 13.60
C LYS A 211 22.28 35.70 14.96
N GLN A 212 23.25 36.07 15.80
CA GLN A 212 23.29 35.60 17.19
C GLN A 212 22.10 36.19 17.97
N LEU A 213 21.54 35.42 18.90
CA LEU A 213 20.50 35.93 19.80
C LEU A 213 21.11 36.94 20.76
N ASP A 214 20.38 38.03 21.02
CA ASP A 214 20.78 39.01 22.02
C ASP A 214 20.60 38.45 23.44
N GLY A 215 21.67 38.44 24.24
CA GLY A 215 21.67 37.84 25.58
C GLY A 215 20.74 38.54 26.56
N LYS A 216 20.68 39.88 26.54
CA LYS A 216 19.80 40.68 27.41
C LYS A 216 18.35 40.41 27.13
N ARG A 217 17.96 40.47 25.85
CA ARG A 217 16.61 40.14 25.41
C ARG A 217 16.25 38.69 25.71
N SER A 218 17.20 37.77 25.54
CA SER A 218 16.99 36.35 25.88
C SER A 218 16.68 36.17 27.36
N LEU A 219 17.46 36.83 28.24
CA LEU A 219 17.25 36.83 29.68
C LEU A 219 15.92 37.49 30.07
N GLU A 220 15.63 38.67 29.54
CA GLU A 220 14.35 39.38 29.78
C GLU A 220 13.14 38.55 29.36
N ASN A 221 13.22 37.86 28.23
CA ASN A 221 12.13 37.04 27.72
C ASN A 221 11.95 35.76 28.53
N ILE A 222 13.03 35.07 28.91
CA ILE A 222 12.92 33.87 29.77
C ILE A 222 12.30 34.22 31.12
N LYS A 223 12.63 35.39 31.69
CA LYS A 223 11.98 35.87 32.93
C LYS A 223 10.47 36.09 32.82
N LYS A 224 9.93 36.24 31.61
CA LYS A 224 8.49 36.37 31.33
C LYS A 224 7.80 35.04 31.03
N MET A 225 8.57 33.98 30.78
CA MET A 225 8.03 32.65 30.51
C MET A 225 7.74 31.93 31.83
N ASN A 226 6.58 31.28 31.92
CA ASN A 226 6.14 30.58 33.11
C ASN A 226 6.09 29.06 32.89
N GLY A 227 6.64 28.30 33.84
CA GLY A 227 6.45 26.86 33.91
C GLY A 227 5.21 26.52 34.75
N TYR A 228 4.43 25.55 34.30
CA TYR A 228 3.19 25.13 34.93
C TYR A 228 3.19 23.63 35.22
N HIS A 229 2.65 23.24 36.37
CA HIS A 229 2.13 21.89 36.56
C HIS A 229 0.71 21.85 36.01
N PHE A 230 0.35 20.79 35.29
CA PHE A 230 -1.00 20.64 34.76
C PHE A 230 -1.39 19.16 34.68
N ASN A 231 -2.69 18.93 34.49
CA ASN A 231 -3.24 17.61 34.18
C ASN A 231 -3.76 17.60 32.74
N TRP A 232 -3.41 16.55 31.99
CA TRP A 232 -3.95 16.34 30.65
C TRP A 232 -5.45 16.07 30.70
N LYS A 233 -6.25 16.83 29.93
CA LYS A 233 -7.72 16.69 29.93
C LYS A 233 -8.21 15.30 29.51
N HIS A 234 -7.45 14.56 28.70
CA HIS A 234 -7.89 13.28 28.14
C HIS A 234 -7.65 12.08 29.06
N ASN A 235 -6.73 12.16 30.03
CA ASN A 235 -6.39 11.04 30.91
C ASN A 235 -6.04 11.44 32.36
N ASN A 236 -6.17 12.73 32.72
CA ASN A 236 -5.79 13.30 34.02
C ASN A 236 -4.33 13.06 34.45
N LYS A 237 -3.44 12.67 33.52
CA LYS A 237 -2.02 12.49 33.81
C LYS A 237 -1.39 13.84 34.17
N LYS A 238 -0.68 13.87 35.30
CA LYS A 238 0.10 15.02 35.77
C LYS A 238 1.33 15.22 34.89
N ASP A 239 1.63 16.46 34.56
CA ASP A 239 2.77 16.83 33.74
C ASP A 239 3.25 18.26 34.04
N ILE A 240 4.40 18.65 33.47
CA ILE A 240 5.02 19.97 33.62
C ILE A 240 5.36 20.54 32.24
N GLY A 241 5.08 21.82 32.03
CA GLY A 241 5.40 22.46 30.76
C GLY A 241 4.95 23.91 30.66
N PHE A 242 4.69 24.36 29.44
CA PHE A 242 4.28 25.74 29.13
C PHE A 242 2.86 25.82 28.58
N ILE A 243 2.22 26.98 28.76
CA ILE A 243 1.03 27.37 28.00
C ILE A 243 1.47 27.96 26.66
N ALA A 244 1.13 27.31 25.56
CA ALA A 244 1.60 27.69 24.22
C ALA A 244 1.22 29.13 23.82
N GLN A 245 0.06 29.61 24.26
CA GLN A 245 -0.45 30.97 24.00
C GLN A 245 0.45 32.03 24.65
N GLU A 246 0.92 31.80 25.88
CA GLU A 246 1.84 32.72 26.57
C GLU A 246 3.21 32.72 25.90
N VAL A 247 3.71 31.53 25.54
CA VAL A 247 4.98 31.42 24.78
C VAL A 247 4.87 32.14 23.45
N GLN A 248 3.73 32.05 22.76
CA GLN A 248 3.50 32.70 21.47
C GLN A 248 3.57 34.23 21.56
N GLN A 249 3.13 34.83 22.67
CA GLN A 249 3.23 36.28 22.88
C GLN A 249 4.68 36.76 23.01
N ILE A 250 5.57 35.92 23.53
CA ILE A 250 6.99 36.25 23.76
C ILE A 250 7.86 35.86 22.56
N TYR A 251 7.67 34.63 22.06
CA TYR A 251 8.40 34.02 20.95
C TYR A 251 7.45 33.30 19.99
N PRO A 252 6.78 34.03 19.07
CA PRO A 252 5.86 33.45 18.11
C PRO A 252 6.48 32.31 17.29
N GLN A 253 7.77 32.38 16.98
CA GLN A 253 8.50 31.40 16.17
C GLN A 253 8.68 30.03 16.84
N LEU A 254 8.52 29.96 18.17
CA LEU A 254 8.57 28.71 18.93
C LEU A 254 7.23 27.96 18.91
N VAL A 255 6.16 28.58 18.43
CA VAL A 255 4.82 27.99 18.47
C VAL A 255 4.33 27.73 17.05
N SER A 256 3.86 26.49 16.83
CA SER A 256 3.26 26.07 15.56
C SER A 256 1.79 25.69 15.78
N LYS A 257 0.95 25.89 14.77
CA LYS A 257 -0.36 25.25 14.69
C LYS A 257 -0.18 23.84 14.13
N VAL A 258 -0.65 22.82 14.84
CA VAL A 258 -0.55 21.42 14.45
C VAL A 258 -1.94 20.78 14.42
N GLY A 259 -2.11 19.71 13.62
CA GLY A 259 -3.41 19.09 13.37
C GLY A 259 -4.12 19.63 12.12
N LYS A 260 -5.28 19.06 11.80
CA LYS A 260 -6.11 19.43 10.64
C LYS A 260 -7.51 19.85 11.08
N ASN A 261 -8.10 20.81 10.35
CA ASN A 261 -9.45 21.33 10.55
C ASN A 261 -9.71 21.74 12.02
N GLU A 262 -10.87 21.36 12.57
CA GLU A 262 -11.30 21.69 13.94
C GLU A 262 -10.42 21.10 15.04
N LYS A 263 -9.51 20.16 14.72
CA LYS A 263 -8.56 19.56 15.67
C LYS A 263 -7.24 20.32 15.77
N GLN A 264 -7.13 21.48 15.11
CA GLN A 264 -5.94 22.31 15.19
C GLN A 264 -5.71 22.83 16.61
N HIS A 265 -4.47 22.77 17.07
CA HIS A 265 -4.05 23.33 18.35
C HIS A 265 -2.62 23.88 18.27
N LEU A 266 -2.21 24.66 19.28
CA LEU A 266 -0.87 25.21 19.36
C LEU A 266 0.09 24.22 20.04
N ALA A 267 1.28 24.06 19.46
CA ALA A 267 2.36 23.24 19.99
C ALA A 267 3.67 24.03 20.07
N VAL A 268 4.50 23.72 21.08
CA VAL A 268 5.75 24.44 21.38
C VAL A 268 6.96 23.62 20.92
N LYS A 269 7.92 24.29 20.27
CA LYS A 269 9.24 23.73 19.89
C LYS A 269 10.17 23.73 21.10
N TYR A 270 9.94 22.81 22.05
CA TYR A 270 10.70 22.73 23.30
C TYR A 270 12.23 22.70 23.10
N GLY A 271 12.73 21.92 22.14
CA GLY A 271 14.17 21.82 21.88
C GLY A 271 14.83 23.15 21.50
N ASN A 272 14.09 24.07 20.87
CA ASN A 272 14.62 25.37 20.46
C ASN A 272 14.77 26.35 21.63
N ILE A 273 14.07 26.14 22.75
CA ILE A 273 14.16 26.99 23.95
C ILE A 273 15.58 26.96 24.53
N ILE A 274 16.29 25.82 24.39
CA ILE A 274 17.66 25.63 24.90
C ILE A 274 18.61 26.69 24.33
N SER A 275 18.50 27.04 23.04
CA SER A 275 19.37 28.06 22.44
C SER A 275 19.16 29.45 23.06
N ILE A 276 17.93 29.77 23.48
CA ILE A 276 17.61 31.03 24.16
C ILE A 276 18.13 30.99 25.59
N ALA A 277 17.97 29.85 26.29
CA ALA A 277 18.47 29.65 27.64
C ALA A 277 19.99 29.81 27.71
N ILE A 278 20.74 29.29 26.73
CA ILE A 278 22.19 29.45 26.65
C ILE A 278 22.59 30.92 26.61
N GLU A 279 21.99 31.74 25.75
CA GLU A 279 22.36 33.16 25.66
C GLU A 279 21.87 33.98 26.87
N ALA A 280 20.76 33.59 27.49
CA ALA A 280 20.31 34.17 28.76
C ALA A 280 21.26 33.86 29.92
N ILE A 281 21.73 32.61 30.04
CA ILE A 281 22.71 32.18 31.06
C ILE A 281 24.04 32.91 30.85
N LYS A 282 24.51 33.03 29.60
CA LYS A 282 25.71 33.83 29.30
C LYS A 282 25.56 35.29 29.72
N GLU A 283 24.40 35.89 29.48
CA GLU A 283 24.15 37.26 29.92
C GLU A 283 24.06 37.38 31.45
N GLN A 284 23.41 36.43 32.11
CA GLN A 284 23.36 36.36 33.57
C GLN A 284 24.78 36.25 34.15
N GLN A 285 25.64 35.40 33.56
CA GLN A 285 27.03 35.25 33.96
C GLN A 285 27.82 36.57 33.83
N ARG A 286 27.64 37.30 32.72
CA ARG A 286 28.25 38.65 32.56
C ARG A 286 27.79 39.63 33.64
N GLN A 287 26.52 39.57 34.05
CA GLN A 287 26.01 40.42 35.12
C GLN A 287 26.64 40.07 36.47
N ILE A 288 26.80 38.78 36.77
CA ILE A 288 27.46 38.29 37.99
C ILE A 288 28.92 38.77 38.04
N GLU A 289 29.70 38.55 36.99
CA GLU A 289 31.11 38.98 36.92
C GLU A 289 31.25 40.50 37.10
N LYS A 290 30.35 41.28 36.52
CA LYS A 290 30.33 42.74 36.68
C LYS A 290 30.01 43.15 38.12
N LEU A 291 29.11 42.44 38.79
CA LEU A 291 28.78 42.68 40.19
C LEU A 291 29.95 42.31 41.12
N GLU A 292 30.58 41.16 40.91
CA GLU A 292 31.76 40.74 41.68
C GLU A 292 32.91 41.74 41.56
N GLN A 293 33.19 42.24 40.36
CA GLN A 293 34.21 43.28 40.17
C GLN A 293 33.88 44.57 40.92
N LYS A 294 32.59 44.95 41.01
CA LYS A 294 32.18 46.11 41.80
C LYS A 294 32.37 45.86 43.29
N VAL A 295 31.98 44.68 43.78
CA VAL A 295 32.16 44.29 45.19
C VAL A 295 33.65 44.35 45.57
N ARG A 296 34.53 43.70 44.80
CA ARG A 296 36.00 43.75 45.03
C ARG A 296 36.56 45.16 45.04
N LYS A 297 36.05 46.05 44.19
CA LYS A 297 36.48 47.46 44.16
C LYS A 297 36.00 48.23 45.39
N LEU A 298 34.82 47.91 45.92
CA LEU A 298 34.28 48.53 47.12
C LEU A 298 35.02 48.03 48.38
N GLU A 299 35.28 46.74 48.49
CA GLU A 299 36.07 46.14 49.58
C GLU A 299 37.45 46.79 49.67
N LYS A 300 38.19 46.89 48.55
CA LYS A 300 39.49 47.59 48.50
C LYS A 300 39.44 49.07 48.90
N LYS A 301 38.28 49.72 48.81
CA LYS A 301 38.12 51.12 49.25
C LYS A 301 37.83 51.21 50.75
N LEU A 302 37.19 50.19 51.32
CA LEU A 302 36.94 50.10 52.75
C LEU A 302 38.24 49.78 53.52
N ASP A 303 39.06 48.88 52.99
CA ASP A 303 40.35 48.49 53.61
C ASP A 303 41.43 49.60 53.61
N LYS A 304 41.17 50.70 52.89
CA LYS A 304 42.07 51.86 52.79
C LYS A 304 41.66 53.03 53.69
N LYS A 305 40.59 52.89 54.47
CA LYS A 305 40.16 53.84 55.50
C LYS A 305 40.53 53.30 56.88
#